data_AF-A0A960U8F9-F1
#
_entry.id   AF-A0A960U8F9-F1
#
_cell.length_a   1.000
_cell.length_b   1.000
_cell.length_c   1.000
_cell.angle_alpha   90.00
_cell.angle_beta   90.00
_cell.angle_gamma   90.00
#
_symmetry.space_group_name_H-M   'P 1'
#
loop_
_entity.id
_entity.type
_entity.pdbx_description
1 polymer ?
#
loop_
_entity_poly.entity_id
_entity_poly.type
_entity_poly.pdbx_seq_one_letter_code
_entity_poly.pdbx_strand_id
1 'polypeptide(L)'
;MDKYQDQVFAQALKYTGNPDEAEDITQEVFLKAYESLSAFRGESQFSSWLYRITQNELIKRIRTRSRLPEQLEENPETSFSYSDMFKKWSASLSPE
;
A
#
# COMPACT_ATOMS: atom_id res chain seq x y z
N MET A 1 12.30 7.63 -12.60
CA MET A 1 11.33 6.60 -12.14
C MET A 1 11.81 6.02 -10.83
N ASP A 2 13.10 5.72 -10.74
CA ASP A 2 13.78 5.05 -9.62
C ASP A 2 13.41 5.59 -8.24
N LYS A 3 13.44 6.91 -8.00
CA LYS A 3 13.06 7.49 -6.70
C LYS A 3 11.62 7.15 -6.25
N TYR A 4 10.65 7.19 -7.17
CA TYR A 4 9.26 6.87 -6.82
C TYR A 4 9.09 5.37 -6.62
N GLN A 5 9.78 4.58 -7.43
CA GLN A 5 9.81 3.13 -7.29
C GLN A 5 10.41 2.72 -5.94
N ASP A 6 11.53 3.30 -5.54
CA ASP A 6 12.15 3.06 -4.24
C ASP A 6 11.21 3.44 -3.08
N GLN A 7 10.47 4.54 -3.22
CA GLN A 7 9.51 4.98 -2.20
C GLN A 7 8.30 4.05 -2.08
N VAL A 8 7.78 3.55 -3.20
CA VAL A 8 6.67 2.59 -3.23
C VAL A 8 7.13 1.24 -2.73
N PHE A 9 8.27 0.75 -3.20
CA PHE A 9 8.88 -0.51 -2.78
C PHE A 9 9.21 -0.50 -1.29
N ALA A 10 9.84 0.56 -0.77
CA ALA A 10 10.14 0.67 0.65
C ALA A 10 8.87 0.69 1.53
N GLN A 11 7.76 1.25 1.02
CA GLN A 11 6.48 1.12 1.69
C GLN A 11 5.96 -0.30 1.61
N ALA A 12 5.86 -0.88 0.42
CA ALA A 12 5.35 -2.22 0.23
C ALA A 12 6.14 -3.26 1.04
N LEU A 13 7.46 -3.12 1.14
CA LEU A 13 8.34 -3.97 1.92
C LEU A 13 8.11 -3.81 3.43
N LYS A 14 7.94 -2.58 3.93
CA LYS A 14 7.57 -2.35 5.33
C LYS A 14 6.24 -3.00 5.70
N TYR A 15 5.33 -3.07 4.73
CA TYR A 15 4.03 -3.69 4.96
C TYR A 15 4.13 -5.20 4.85
N THR A 16 4.71 -5.75 3.79
CA THR A 16 4.68 -7.20 3.52
C THR A 16 5.76 -8.00 4.24
N GLY A 17 6.87 -7.37 4.62
CA GLY A 17 8.07 -8.08 5.09
C GLY A 17 8.70 -9.02 4.06
N ASN A 18 8.17 -9.06 2.83
CA ASN A 18 8.58 -9.97 1.76
C ASN A 18 8.98 -9.15 0.52
N PRO A 19 10.25 -9.21 0.09
CA PRO A 19 10.73 -8.48 -1.09
C PRO A 19 9.99 -8.80 -2.39
N ASP A 20 9.66 -10.07 -2.63
CA ASP A 20 8.98 -10.51 -3.85
C ASP A 20 7.56 -9.94 -3.90
N GLU A 21 6.84 -10.02 -2.76
CA GLU A 21 5.50 -9.43 -2.66
C GLU A 21 5.55 -7.89 -2.76
N ALA A 22 6.58 -7.26 -2.20
CA ALA A 22 6.77 -5.83 -2.30
C ALA A 22 7.01 -5.38 -3.75
N GLU A 23 7.73 -6.18 -4.54
CA GLU A 23 7.95 -5.94 -5.97
C GLU A 23 6.62 -6.04 -6.74
N ASP A 24 5.84 -7.09 -6.52
CA ASP A 24 4.52 -7.27 -7.14
C ASP A 24 3.56 -6.12 -6.83
N ILE A 25 3.54 -5.67 -5.57
CA ILE A 25 2.73 -4.51 -5.17
C ILE A 25 3.22 -3.25 -5.87
N THR A 26 4.53 -3.07 -5.96
CA THR A 26 5.12 -1.90 -6.60
C THR A 26 4.69 -1.83 -8.06
N GLN A 27 4.78 -2.94 -8.79
CA GLN A 27 4.34 -3.02 -10.18
C GLN A 27 2.84 -2.68 -10.31
N GLU A 28 1.97 -3.30 -9.50
CA GLU A 28 0.52 -3.05 -9.50
C GLU A 28 0.18 -1.57 -9.22
N VAL A 29 0.91 -0.93 -8.30
CA VAL A 29 0.72 0.49 -7.98
C VAL A 29 1.05 1.37 -9.19
N PHE A 30 2.13 1.08 -9.91
CA PHE A 30 2.49 1.86 -11.10
C PHE A 30 1.51 1.65 -12.26
N LEU A 31 0.96 0.44 -12.43
CA LEU A 31 -0.10 0.19 -13.40
C LEU A 31 -1.34 1.05 -13.08
N LYS A 32 -1.78 1.07 -11.83
CA LYS A 32 -2.93 1.90 -11.40
C LYS A 32 -2.66 3.39 -11.49
N ALA A 33 -1.44 3.79 -11.15
CA ALA A 33 -1.01 5.16 -11.30
C ALA A 33 -1.07 5.57 -12.78
N TYR A 34 -0.63 4.70 -13.70
CA TYR A 34 -0.72 4.97 -15.13
C TYR A 34 -2.17 5.10 -15.61
N GLU A 35 -3.06 4.16 -15.24
CA GLU A 35 -4.48 4.21 -15.57
C GLU A 35 -5.17 5.48 -15.02
N SER A 36 -4.82 5.84 -13.78
CA SER A 36 -5.42 6.97 -13.08
C SER A 36 -4.75 8.31 -13.39
N LEU A 37 -3.65 8.32 -14.16
CA LEU A 37 -2.85 9.52 -14.41
C LEU A 37 -3.66 10.60 -15.13
N SER A 38 -4.55 10.19 -16.03
CA SER A 38 -5.46 11.09 -16.76
C SER A 38 -6.42 11.85 -15.84
N ALA A 39 -6.72 11.31 -14.65
CA ALA A 39 -7.58 11.92 -13.65
C ALA A 39 -6.81 12.73 -12.59
N PHE A 40 -5.47 12.76 -12.66
CA PHE A 40 -4.66 13.52 -11.72
C PHE A 40 -4.76 15.03 -12.04
N ARG A 41 -5.42 15.78 -11.16
CA ARG A 41 -5.71 17.21 -11.34
C ARG A 41 -4.54 18.15 -11.00
N GLY A 42 -3.44 17.63 -10.45
CA GLY A 42 -2.28 18.46 -10.06
C GLY A 42 -2.49 19.33 -8.80
N GLU A 43 -3.60 19.15 -8.08
CA GLU A 43 -3.91 19.89 -6.83
C GLU A 43 -3.01 19.49 -5.64
N SER A 44 -2.24 18.41 -5.78
CA SER A 44 -1.28 17.93 -4.78
C SER A 44 0.03 17.52 -5.45
N GLN A 45 1.10 17.30 -4.67
CA GLN A 45 2.33 16.74 -5.21
C GLN A 45 2.07 15.32 -5.76
N PHE A 46 2.69 15.00 -6.89
CA PHE A 46 2.60 13.65 -7.48
C PHE A 46 3.03 12.56 -6.50
N SER A 47 4.05 12.81 -5.67
CA SER A 47 4.49 11.93 -4.59
C SER A 47 3.37 11.63 -3.58
N SER A 48 2.61 12.65 -3.17
CA SER A 48 1.48 12.51 -2.25
C SER A 48 0.34 11.72 -2.89
N TRP A 49 0.05 11.96 -4.17
CA TRP A 49 -0.97 11.21 -4.90
C TRP A 49 -0.57 9.73 -5.08
N LEU A 50 0.68 9.46 -5.48
CA LEU A 50 1.21 8.10 -5.61
C LEU A 50 1.24 7.36 -4.27
N TYR A 51 1.56 8.05 -3.18
CA TYR A 51 1.46 7.52 -1.83
C TYR A 51 0.03 7.04 -1.53
N ARG A 52 -1.00 7.80 -1.91
CA ARG A 52 -2.41 7.41 -1.71
C ARG A 52 -2.77 6.15 -2.50
N ILE A 53 -2.32 6.02 -3.75
CA ILE A 53 -2.53 4.82 -4.56
C ILE A 53 -1.87 3.60 -3.89
N THR A 54 -0.61 3.76 -3.45
CA THR A 54 0.15 2.72 -2.76
C THR A 54 -0.57 2.22 -1.51
N GLN A 55 -1.01 3.16 -0.66
CA GLN A 55 -1.73 2.83 0.58
C GLN A 55 -3.08 2.13 0.31
N ASN A 56 -3.84 2.60 -0.68
CA ASN A 56 -5.10 1.97 -1.06
C ASN A 56 -4.88 0.51 -1.49
N GLU A 57 -3.81 0.24 -2.24
CA GLU A 57 -3.48 -1.11 -2.68
C GLU A 57 -3.06 -2.02 -1.52
N LEU A 58 -2.24 -1.51 -0.61
CA LEU A 58 -1.84 -2.23 0.59
C LEU A 58 -3.03 -2.58 1.49
N ILE A 59 -3.92 -1.61 1.73
CA ILE A 59 -5.15 -1.82 2.51
C ILE A 59 -6.07 -2.84 1.83
N LYS A 60 -6.20 -2.78 0.50
CA LYS A 60 -6.98 -3.75 -0.27
C LYS A 60 -6.43 -5.16 -0.06
N ARG A 61 -5.11 -5.36 -0.18
CA ARG A 61 -4.46 -6.66 0.04
C ARG A 61 -4.64 -7.18 1.46
N ILE A 62 -4.47 -6.32 2.47
CA ILE A 62 -4.70 -6.68 3.88
C ILE A 62 -6.15 -7.16 4.08
N ARG A 63 -7.13 -6.39 3.59
CA ARG A 63 -8.55 -6.76 3.72
C ARG A 63 -8.89 -8.05 3.00
N THR A 64 -8.29 -8.31 1.85
CA THR A 64 -8.46 -9.57 1.14
C THR A 64 -7.89 -10.73 1.95
N ARG A 65 -6.64 -10.60 2.45
CA ARG A 65 -6.00 -11.62 3.30
C ARG A 65 -6.81 -11.95 4.54
N SER A 66 -7.28 -10.94 5.29
CA SER A 66 -8.10 -11.16 6.49
C SER A 66 -9.48 -11.79 6.22
N ARG A 67 -9.93 -11.84 4.96
CA ARG A 67 -11.21 -12.48 4.56
C ARG A 67 -11.02 -13.90 4.03
N LEU A 68 -9.79 -14.31 3.72
CA LEU A 68 -9.49 -15.68 3.34
C LEU A 68 -9.30 -16.53 4.62
N PRO A 69 -9.95 -17.70 4.74
CA PRO A 69 -9.63 -18.63 5.82
C PRO A 69 -8.21 -19.17 5.63
N GLU A 70 -7.28 -18.65 6.43
CA GLU A 70 -6.03 -19.26 6.92
C GLU A 70 -5.43 -20.41 6.07
N GLN A 71 -4.92 -20.11 4.87
CA GLN A 71 -4.12 -21.09 4.09
C GLN A 71 -3.01 -20.44 3.27
N LEU A 72 -2.27 -19.48 3.84
CA LEU A 72 -0.94 -19.11 3.33
C LEU A 72 -0.10 -18.73 4.55
N GLU A 73 1.06 -19.39 4.69
CA GLU A 73 1.98 -19.30 5.82
C GLU A 73 2.14 -17.85 6.32
N GLU A 74 1.55 -17.56 7.48
CA GLU A 74 1.71 -16.27 8.15
C GLU A 74 3.14 -16.19 8.68
N ASN A 75 3.91 -15.21 8.20
CA ASN A 75 5.05 -14.74 8.96
C ASN A 75 4.49 -13.95 10.17
N PRO A 76 4.65 -14.46 11.41
CA PRO A 76 4.02 -13.88 12.61
C PRO A 76 4.56 -12.48 12.96
N GLU A 77 5.69 -12.04 12.38
CA GLU A 77 6.21 -10.69 12.58
C GLU A 77 5.37 -9.62 11.87
N THR A 78 4.68 -9.98 10.79
CA THR A 78 3.90 -9.04 9.96
C THR A 78 2.48 -8.81 10.47
N SER A 79 1.86 -9.83 11.08
CA SER A 79 0.47 -9.82 11.54
C SER A 79 0.22 -8.78 12.65
N PHE A 80 1.22 -8.52 13.49
CA PHE A 80 1.10 -7.64 14.64
C PHE A 80 1.09 -6.13 14.29
N SER A 81 1.47 -5.74 13.08
CA SER A 81 1.60 -4.32 12.69
C SER A 81 0.36 -3.78 11.97
N TYR A 82 -0.37 -4.62 11.23
CA TYR A 82 -1.44 -4.16 10.33
C TYR A 82 -2.66 -3.58 11.05
N SER A 83 -3.09 -4.21 12.15
CA SER A 83 -4.23 -3.73 12.95
C SER A 83 -3.96 -2.35 13.55
N ASP A 84 -2.75 -2.14 14.08
CA ASP A 84 -2.38 -0.89 14.74
C ASP A 84 -2.11 0.25 13.75
N MET A 85 -1.48 -0.06 12.61
CA MET A 85 -1.32 0.90 11.51
C MET A 85 -2.66 1.30 10.89
N PHE A 86 -3.57 0.34 10.68
CA PHE A 86 -4.91 0.62 10.15
C PHE A 86 -5.70 1.52 11.11
N LYS A 87 -5.67 1.24 12.42
CA LYS A 87 -6.30 2.09 13.45
C LYS A 87 -5.70 3.50 13.48
N LYS A 88 -4.38 3.60 13.45
CA LYS A 88 -3.66 4.89 13.50
C LYS A 88 -3.94 5.74 12.26
N TRP A 89 -4.07 5.11 11.10
CA TRP A 89 -4.38 5.77 9.84
C TRP A 89 -5.87 6.13 9.72
N SER A 90 -6.79 5.24 10.10
CA SER A 90 -8.22 5.54 10.13
C SER A 90 -8.54 6.70 11.08
N ALA A 91 -7.82 6.77 12.21
CA ALA A 91 -7.93 7.89 13.15
C ALA A 91 -7.40 9.21 12.56
N SER A 92 -6.39 9.17 11.67
CA SER A 92 -5.85 10.35 11.00
C SER A 92 -6.69 10.88 9.83
N LEU A 93 -7.69 10.10 9.38
CA LEU A 93 -8.55 10.41 8.24
C LEU A 93 -10.01 10.71 8.63
N SER A 94 -10.34 10.73 9.92
CA SER A 94 -11.61 11.31 10.39
C SER A 94 -11.58 12.82 10.12
N PRO A 95 -12.46 13.35 9.27
CA PRO A 95 -12.71 14.79 9.23
C PRO A 95 -13.45 15.20 10.50
N GLU A 96 -13.06 16.32 11.12
CA GLU A 96 -14.05 17.14 11.84
C GLU A 96 -15.00 17.80 10.83
#